data_AF-A0AAV7HUG8-F1
#
_entry.id   AF-A0AAV7HUG8-F1
#
_cell.length_a   1.000
_cell.length_b   1.000
_cell.length_c   1.000
_cell.angle_alpha   90.00
_cell.angle_beta   90.00
_cell.angle_gamma   90.00
#
_symmetry.space_group_name_H-M   'P 1'
#
loop_
_entity.id
_entity.type
_entity.pdbx_description
1 polymer ?
#
loop_
_entity_poly.entity_id
_entity_poly.type
_entity_poly.pdbx_seq_one_letter_code
_entity_poly.pdbx_strand_id
1 'polypeptide(L)'
;MVRIHVKAASEEQQFLYSCSCDSSIADLADAILEIYNLQAWIQALCVHVRQYLLTDAFRENCAGVADVLDRTLSEAGTYASKEQVLHQSYLSYAAPELHKDVQLIWAGKELLRGKRLCDYIGGNEKTKITIKLKLGCEDLENRMVPNVQEGC
;
A
#
# COMPACT_ATOMS: atom_id res chain seq x y z
N MET A 1 -15.39 16.51 -6.07
CA MET A 1 -14.33 15.50 -5.95
C MET A 1 -14.89 14.24 -5.32
N VAL A 2 -14.83 13.14 -6.07
CA VAL A 2 -15.24 11.82 -5.65
C VAL A 2 -14.30 11.32 -4.55
N ARG A 3 -14.86 10.74 -3.48
CA ARG A 3 -14.08 10.11 -2.40
C ARG A 3 -14.11 8.60 -2.55
N ILE A 4 -12.95 7.99 -2.67
CA ILE A 4 -12.77 6.55 -2.84
C ILE A 4 -12.19 5.98 -1.55
N HIS A 5 -12.89 5.03 -0.94
CA HIS A 5 -12.38 4.20 0.14
C HIS A 5 -11.76 2.94 -0.48
N VAL A 6 -10.43 2.88 -0.48
CA VAL A 6 -9.68 1.73 -0.97
C VAL A 6 -9.50 0.73 0.15
N LYS A 7 -9.83 -0.55 -0.11
CA LYS A 7 -9.62 -1.67 0.80
C LYS A 7 -8.79 -2.75 0.10
N ALA A 8 -7.63 -3.09 0.64
CA ALA A 8 -6.86 -4.24 0.20
C ALA A 8 -7.41 -5.54 0.80
N ALA A 9 -6.72 -6.66 0.56
CA ALA A 9 -7.11 -7.97 1.08
C ALA A 9 -7.07 -8.04 2.62
N SER A 10 -6.14 -7.32 3.26
CA SER A 10 -6.07 -7.16 4.72
C SER A 10 -6.93 -5.98 5.17
N GLU A 11 -7.65 -6.13 6.29
CA GLU A 11 -8.44 -5.05 6.90
C GLU A 11 -7.57 -3.88 7.40
N GLU A 12 -6.29 -4.12 7.64
CA GLU A 12 -5.33 -3.11 8.12
C GLU A 12 -4.84 -2.18 7.00
N GLN A 13 -4.91 -2.62 5.74
CA GLN A 13 -4.47 -1.85 4.58
C GLN A 13 -5.68 -1.23 3.86
N GLN A 14 -6.08 -0.06 4.36
CA GLN A 14 -7.14 0.75 3.77
C GLN A 14 -6.79 2.24 3.84
N PHE A 15 -7.28 3.00 2.86
CA PHE A 15 -7.06 4.44 2.81
C PHE A 15 -8.15 5.16 1.99
N LEU A 16 -8.20 6.49 2.13
CA LEU A 16 -9.08 7.34 1.35
C LEU A 16 -8.28 8.02 0.23
N TYR A 17 -8.80 7.96 -0.99
CA TYR A 17 -8.27 8.64 -2.15
C TYR A 17 -9.32 9.59 -2.73
N SER A 18 -8.94 10.79 -3.13
CA SER A 18 -9.85 11.78 -3.72
C SER A 18 -9.45 12.07 -5.15
N CYS A 19 -10.41 12.09 -6.07
CA CYS A 19 -10.17 12.38 -7.47
C CYS A 19 -11.39 13.04 -8.14
N SER A 20 -11.24 13.50 -9.38
CA SER A 20 -12.39 13.93 -10.19
C SER A 20 -13.10 12.71 -10.78
N CYS A 21 -14.41 12.83 -11.05
CA CYS A 21 -15.13 11.77 -11.75
C CYS A 21 -14.60 11.53 -13.17
N ASP A 22 -13.94 12.50 -13.78
CA ASP A 22 -13.42 12.36 -15.16
C ASP A 22 -12.04 11.68 -15.22
N SER A 23 -11.46 11.32 -14.08
CA SER A 23 -10.17 10.62 -14.01
C SER A 23 -10.24 9.27 -14.75
N SER A 24 -9.20 8.95 -15.50
CA SER A 24 -9.09 7.63 -16.14
C SER A 24 -8.88 6.55 -15.08
N ILE A 25 -9.39 5.34 -15.33
CA ILE A 25 -9.18 4.21 -14.44
C ILE A 25 -7.71 3.77 -14.43
N ALA A 26 -6.97 3.97 -15.53
CA ALA A 26 -5.54 3.70 -15.58
C ALA A 26 -4.77 4.59 -14.58
N ASP A 27 -4.94 5.92 -14.66
CA ASP A 27 -4.26 6.86 -13.76
C ASP A 27 -4.70 6.64 -12.30
N LEU A 28 -5.98 6.32 -12.09
CA LEU A 28 -6.53 5.98 -10.79
C LEU A 28 -5.87 4.72 -10.21
N ALA A 29 -5.71 3.67 -11.02
CA ALA A 29 -5.07 2.42 -10.61
C ALA A 29 -3.61 2.64 -10.24
N ASP A 30 -2.86 3.40 -11.05
CA ASP A 30 -1.45 3.68 -10.81
C ASP A 30 -1.25 4.51 -9.53
N ALA A 31 -2.06 5.57 -9.34
CA ALA A 31 -2.01 6.39 -8.12
C ALA A 31 -2.39 5.60 -6.85
N ILE A 32 -3.44 4.77 -6.93
CA ILE A 32 -3.85 3.92 -5.80
C ILE A 32 -2.77 2.88 -5.49
N LEU A 33 -2.17 2.26 -6.51
CA LEU A 33 -1.12 1.27 -6.37
C LEU A 33 0.12 1.88 -5.71
N GLU A 34 0.49 3.10 -6.11
CA GLU A 34 1.60 3.83 -5.52
C GLU A 34 1.39 4.07 -4.01
N ILE A 35 0.21 4.55 -3.61
CA ILE A 35 -0.12 4.75 -2.19
C ILE A 35 -0.05 3.43 -1.43
N TYR A 36 -0.63 2.36 -1.99
CA TYR A 36 -0.59 1.03 -1.38
C TYR A 36 0.86 0.56 -1.15
N ASN A 37 1.69 0.70 -2.17
CA ASN A 37 3.09 0.33 -2.16
C ASN A 37 3.89 1.13 -1.11
N LEU A 38 3.64 2.42 -0.98
CA LEU A 38 4.25 3.25 0.05
C LEU A 38 3.84 2.83 1.46
N GLN A 39 2.57 2.50 1.69
CA GLN A 39 2.09 1.96 2.97
C GLN A 39 2.80 0.64 3.32
N ALA A 40 2.87 -0.29 2.36
CA ALA A 40 3.55 -1.56 2.53
C ALA A 40 5.04 -1.37 2.85
N TRP A 41 5.70 -0.40 2.20
CA TRP A 41 7.09 -0.08 2.45
C TRP A 41 7.32 0.49 3.85
N ILE A 42 6.50 1.44 4.30
CA ILE A 42 6.59 2.00 5.66
C ILE A 42 6.37 0.89 6.69
N GLN A 43 5.39 0.01 6.47
CA GLN A 43 5.14 -1.13 7.35
C GLN A 43 6.35 -2.08 7.40
N ALA A 44 6.92 -2.43 6.25
CA ALA A 44 8.09 -3.29 6.17
C ALA A 44 9.30 -2.67 6.90
N LEU A 45 9.54 -1.37 6.71
CA LEU A 45 10.60 -0.63 7.38
C LEU A 45 10.40 -0.64 8.90
N CYS A 46 9.18 -0.36 9.37
CA CYS A 46 8.84 -0.38 10.79
C CYS A 46 9.10 -1.75 11.44
N VAL A 47 8.79 -2.84 10.72
CA VAL A 47 9.09 -4.20 11.19
C VAL A 47 10.60 -4.45 11.24
N HIS A 48 11.34 -4.08 10.20
CA HIS A 48 12.80 -4.27 10.15
C HIS A 48 13.51 -3.47 11.24
N VAL A 49 13.17 -2.19 11.43
CA VAL A 49 13.79 -1.37 12.47
C VAL A 49 13.50 -1.96 13.85
N ARG A 50 12.29 -2.45 14.09
CA ARG A 50 11.96 -3.12 15.37
C ARG A 50 12.77 -4.39 15.58
N GLN A 51 12.87 -5.25 14.58
CA GLN A 51 13.55 -6.54 14.69
C GLN A 51 15.07 -6.40 14.83
N TYR A 52 15.69 -5.47 14.09
CA TYR A 52 17.14 -5.39 14.00
C TYR A 52 17.77 -4.28 14.84
N LEU A 53 17.06 -3.18 15.07
CA LEU A 53 17.59 -2.03 15.82
C LEU A 53 17.06 -2.01 17.26
N LEU A 54 15.76 -2.23 17.46
CA LEU A 54 15.11 -2.23 18.77
C LEU A 54 15.17 -3.61 19.44
N THR A 55 16.36 -4.22 19.44
CA THR A 55 16.62 -5.47 20.15
C THR A 55 16.55 -5.26 21.67
N ASP A 56 16.35 -6.33 22.44
CA ASP A 56 16.30 -6.26 23.91
C ASP A 56 17.55 -5.59 24.50
N ALA A 57 18.74 -5.94 23.97
CA ALA A 57 20.00 -5.33 24.36
C ALA A 57 20.07 -3.82 24.08
N PHE A 58 19.47 -3.34 22.99
CA PHE A 58 19.38 -1.91 22.69
C PHE A 58 18.38 -1.21 23.62
N ARG A 59 17.26 -1.86 23.92
CA ARG A 59 16.22 -1.33 24.82
C ARG A 59 16.73 -1.20 26.25
N GLU A 60 17.57 -2.12 26.71
CA GLU A 60 18.20 -2.06 28.03
C GLU A 60 19.26 -0.94 28.14
N ASN A 61 20.09 -0.76 27.11
CA ASN A 61 21.17 0.23 27.14
C ASN A 61 20.70 1.66 26.85
N CYS A 62 19.64 1.83 26.06
CA CYS A 62 19.18 3.11 25.53
C CYS A 62 17.66 3.28 25.63
N ALA A 63 17.05 2.90 26.77
CA ALA A 63 15.59 2.85 26.94
C ALA A 63 14.83 4.09 26.45
N GLY A 64 15.27 5.30 26.84
CA GLY A 64 14.60 6.53 26.41
C GLY A 64 14.67 6.79 24.90
N VAL A 65 15.76 6.40 24.23
CA VAL A 65 15.90 6.53 22.77
C VAL A 65 15.08 5.44 22.06
N ALA A 66 15.07 4.22 22.60
CA ALA A 66 14.27 3.11 22.10
C ALA A 66 12.77 3.43 22.14
N ASP A 67 12.29 4.04 23.23
CA ASP A 67 10.89 4.44 23.36
C ASP A 67 10.51 5.56 22.39
N VAL A 68 11.38 6.56 22.20
CA VAL A 68 11.17 7.62 21.20
C VAL A 68 11.10 7.04 19.79
N LEU A 69 12.03 6.14 19.46
CA LEU A 69 12.05 5.46 18.16
C LEU A 69 10.79 4.61 17.94
N ASP A 70 10.39 3.80 18.91
CA ASP A 70 9.19 2.95 18.78
C ASP A 70 7.92 3.79 18.66
N ARG A 71 7.84 4.92 19.39
CA ARG A 71 6.76 5.89 19.23
C ARG A 71 6.76 6.49 17.84
N THR A 72 7.91 6.94 17.33
CA THR A 72 8.03 7.50 15.97
C THR A 72 7.69 6.48 14.89
N LEU A 73 8.07 5.20 15.03
CA LEU A 73 7.68 4.14 14.09
C LEU A 73 6.16 3.86 14.15
N SER A 74 5.57 3.92 15.34
CA SER A 74 4.11 3.79 15.52
C SER A 74 3.35 4.97 14.91
N GLU A 75 3.85 6.19 15.11
CA GLU A 75 3.35 7.41 14.48
C GLU A 75 3.47 7.30 12.95
N ALA A 76 4.63 6.92 12.41
CA ALA A 76 4.87 6.75 10.97
C ALA A 76 3.93 5.72 10.34
N GLY A 77 3.73 4.56 10.99
CA GLY A 77 2.75 3.56 10.54
C GLY A 77 1.31 4.09 10.56
N THR A 78 0.98 4.96 11.53
CA THR A 78 -0.33 5.63 11.60
C THR A 78 -0.47 6.70 10.51
N TYR A 79 0.59 7.47 10.21
CA TYR A 79 0.59 8.50 9.16
C TYR A 79 0.47 7.90 7.76
N ALA A 80 1.10 6.75 7.52
CA ALA A 80 0.86 5.97 6.31
C ALA A 80 -0.63 5.66 6.10
N SER A 81 -1.39 5.45 7.19
CA SER A 81 -2.83 5.18 7.16
C SER A 81 -3.71 6.45 7.10
N LYS A 82 -3.23 7.63 7.51
CA LYS A 82 -4.07 8.84 7.69
C LYS A 82 -3.78 10.04 6.77
N GLU A 83 -2.57 10.25 6.25
CA GLU A 83 -2.21 11.57 5.67
C GLU A 83 -1.35 11.61 4.38
N GLN A 84 -1.29 10.54 3.59
CA GLN A 84 -0.57 10.60 2.29
C GLN A 84 -1.27 11.40 1.17
N VAL A 85 -2.41 12.04 1.44
CA VAL A 85 -3.14 12.87 0.46
C VAL A 85 -2.55 14.28 0.29
N LEU A 86 -1.69 14.76 1.20
CA LEU A 86 -1.35 16.19 1.26
C LEU A 86 -0.05 16.60 0.57
N HIS A 87 0.89 15.69 0.28
CA HIS A 87 2.24 16.14 -0.11
C HIS A 87 2.89 15.52 -1.34
N GLN A 88 2.24 14.61 -2.08
CA GLN A 88 2.63 14.19 -3.45
C GLN A 88 4.16 14.17 -3.70
N SER A 89 4.93 13.60 -2.77
CA SER A 89 6.40 13.64 -2.79
C SER A 89 6.94 12.23 -2.63
N TYR A 90 7.56 11.79 -3.71
CA TYR A 90 8.10 10.47 -3.95
C TYR A 90 9.37 10.24 -3.12
N LEU A 91 9.42 9.14 -2.36
CA LEU A 91 10.67 8.61 -1.82
C LEU A 91 11.08 7.40 -2.66
N SER A 92 12.08 7.58 -3.52
CA SER A 92 12.76 6.47 -4.19
C SER A 92 13.91 5.98 -3.32
N TYR A 93 13.79 4.82 -2.69
CA TYR A 93 14.95 3.99 -2.34
C TYR A 93 14.49 2.53 -2.27
N ALA A 94 15.38 1.62 -2.69
CA ALA A 94 15.12 0.20 -2.95
C ALA A 94 14.16 -0.45 -1.94
N ALA A 95 12.97 -0.79 -2.42
CA ALA A 95 11.87 -1.39 -1.68
C ALA A 95 11.81 -2.92 -1.92
N PRO A 96 11.13 -3.69 -1.04
CA PRO A 96 10.74 -5.08 -1.32
C PRO A 96 9.95 -5.17 -2.65
N GLU A 97 9.81 -6.35 -3.24
CA GLU A 97 9.12 -6.60 -4.52
C GLU A 97 7.79 -5.82 -4.61
N LEU A 98 7.86 -4.65 -5.24
CA LEU A 98 6.77 -3.70 -5.31
C LEU A 98 5.76 -4.20 -6.32
N HIS A 99 4.47 -4.16 -6.01
CA HIS A 99 3.46 -4.57 -6.96
C HIS A 99 3.45 -3.61 -8.15
N LYS A 100 3.53 -4.19 -9.36
CA LYS A 100 3.56 -3.46 -10.63
C LYS A 100 2.18 -3.34 -11.29
N ASP A 101 1.23 -4.17 -10.85
CA ASP A 101 -0.11 -4.17 -11.40
C ASP A 101 -1.18 -4.39 -10.32
N VAL A 102 -2.37 -3.88 -10.60
CA VAL A 102 -3.51 -3.88 -9.71
C VAL A 102 -4.82 -3.93 -10.49
N GLN A 103 -5.76 -4.69 -9.96
CA GLN A 103 -7.16 -4.71 -10.37
C GLN A 103 -7.99 -3.94 -9.34
N LEU A 104 -8.76 -2.96 -9.82
CA LEU A 104 -9.72 -2.21 -9.01
C LEU A 104 -11.10 -2.82 -9.17
N ILE A 105 -11.71 -3.23 -8.06
CA ILE A 105 -13.04 -3.87 -8.05
C ILE A 105 -14.03 -2.95 -7.33
N TRP A 106 -15.08 -2.54 -8.04
CA TRP A 106 -16.19 -1.77 -7.48
C TRP A 106 -17.50 -2.51 -7.66
N ALA A 107 -18.29 -2.64 -6.59
CA ALA A 107 -19.58 -3.34 -6.61
C ALA A 107 -19.52 -4.75 -7.25
N GLY A 108 -18.42 -5.47 -7.02
CA GLY A 108 -18.21 -6.82 -7.56
C GLY A 108 -17.76 -6.87 -9.03
N LYS A 109 -17.55 -5.72 -9.68
CA LYS A 109 -17.08 -5.60 -11.07
C LYS A 109 -15.70 -4.95 -11.14
N GLU A 110 -14.85 -5.46 -12.03
CA GLU A 110 -13.57 -4.85 -12.34
C GLU A 110 -13.76 -3.53 -13.09
N LEU A 111 -13.01 -2.51 -12.67
CA LEU A 111 -12.91 -1.24 -13.37
C LEU A 111 -11.84 -1.38 -14.45
N LEU A 112 -12.24 -1.19 -15.71
CA LEU A 112 -11.37 -1.38 -16.86
C LEU A 112 -10.48 -0.16 -17.04
N ARG A 113 -9.16 -0.35 -17.14
CA ARG A 113 -8.15 0.73 -17.30
C ARG A 113 -8.43 1.68 -18.47
N GLY A 114 -9.09 1.20 -19.54
CA GLY A 114 -9.47 2.02 -20.71
C GLY A 114 -10.73 2.88 -20.53
N LYS A 115 -11.32 2.94 -19.34
CA LYS A 115 -12.53 3.71 -19.02
C LYS A 115 -12.21 4.87 -18.08
N ARG A 116 -13.20 5.75 -17.88
CA ARG A 116 -13.17 6.79 -16.86
C ARG A 116 -14.03 6.40 -15.67
N LEU A 117 -13.75 7.01 -14.52
CA LEU A 117 -14.53 6.78 -13.32
C LEU A 117 -16.02 7.15 -13.52
N CYS A 118 -16.30 8.24 -14.24
CA CYS A 118 -17.65 8.70 -14.55
C CYS A 118 -18.46 7.72 -15.41
N ASP A 119 -17.82 6.82 -16.15
CA ASP A 119 -18.51 5.75 -16.89
C ASP A 119 -19.18 4.73 -15.95
N TYR A 120 -18.76 4.67 -14.68
CA TYR A 120 -19.26 3.75 -13.66
C TYR A 120 -20.18 4.42 -12.64
N ILE A 121 -19.79 5.58 -12.13
CA ILE A 121 -20.50 6.29 -11.05
C ILE A 121 -21.35 7.47 -11.54
N GLY A 122 -21.26 7.83 -12.83
CA GLY A 122 -21.84 9.03 -13.41
C GLY A 122 -21.04 10.31 -13.08
N GLY A 123 -21.54 11.47 -13.51
CA GLY A 123 -20.90 12.78 -13.29
C GLY A 123 -21.04 13.34 -11.86
N ASN A 124 -21.37 12.51 -10.86
CA ASN A 124 -21.58 12.99 -9.50
C ASN A 124 -20.27 13.06 -8.70
N GLU A 125 -19.71 14.25 -8.70
CA GLU A 125 -18.53 14.66 -7.95
C GLU A 125 -18.66 14.60 -6.42
N LYS A 126 -19.86 14.40 -5.84
CA LYS A 126 -20.06 14.27 -4.38
C LYS A 126 -20.13 12.81 -3.91
N THR A 127 -19.92 11.85 -4.82
CA THR A 127 -20.07 10.42 -4.52
C THR A 127 -18.94 9.92 -3.63
N LYS A 128 -19.28 9.06 -2.67
CA LYS A 128 -18.32 8.23 -1.93
C LYS A 128 -18.48 6.78 -2.36
N ILE A 129 -17.42 6.14 -2.82
CA ILE A 129 -17.42 4.72 -3.22
C ILE A 129 -16.37 3.92 -2.46
N THR A 130 -16.56 2.60 -2.40
CA THR A 130 -15.58 1.67 -1.84
C THR A 130 -15.03 0.78 -2.96
N ILE A 131 -13.72 0.81 -3.17
CA ILE A 131 -13.02 -0.02 -4.16
C ILE A 131 -12.21 -1.07 -3.41
N LYS A 132 -12.34 -2.32 -3.84
CA LYS A 132 -11.45 -3.41 -3.42
C LYS A 132 -10.24 -3.44 -4.34
N LEU A 133 -9.08 -3.52 -3.73
CA LEU A 133 -7.80 -3.58 -4.39
C LEU A 133 -7.34 -5.04 -4.45
N LYS A 134 -7.10 -5.55 -5.66
CA LYS A 134 -6.53 -6.88 -5.88
C LYS A 134 -5.21 -6.73 -6.61
N LEU A 135 -4.13 -7.11 -5.95
CA LEU A 135 -2.78 -7.00 -6.49
C LEU A 135 -2.57 -8.06 -7.57
N GLY A 136 -1.87 -7.69 -8.64
CA GLY A 136 -1.38 -8.67 -9.60
C GLY A 136 -0.42 -9.62 -8.90
N CYS A 137 -0.75 -10.90 -8.89
CA CYS A 137 0.14 -11.97 -8.50
C CYS A 137 1.02 -12.27 -9.72
N GLU A 138 2.32 -11.98 -9.69
CA GLU A 138 3.25 -12.90 -10.33
C GLU A 138 3.32 -14.11 -9.39
N ASP A 139 3.00 -15.29 -9.92
CA ASP A 139 2.93 -16.56 -9.18
C ASP A 139 4.21 -16.81 -8.36
N LEU A 140 4.22 -16.39 -7.09
CA LEU A 140 5.28 -16.73 -6.13
C LEU A 140 5.27 -18.22 -5.74
N GLU A 141 4.34 -19.02 -6.27
CA GLU A 141 4.30 -20.47 -6.09
C GLU A 141 5.39 -21.24 -6.88
N ASN A 142 6.12 -20.60 -7.81
CA ASN A 142 7.12 -21.29 -8.63
C ASN A 142 8.59 -21.12 -8.20
N ARG A 143 8.87 -20.52 -7.03
CA ARG A 143 10.26 -20.27 -6.56
C ARG A 143 10.75 -21.08 -5.37
N MET A 144 9.91 -21.93 -4.77
CA MET A 144 10.32 -22.83 -3.68
C MET A 144 10.36 -24.30 -4.13
N VAL A 145 11.28 -24.61 -5.04
CA VAL A 145 11.84 -25.96 -5.12
C VAL A 145 13.34 -25.83 -4.91
N PRO A 146 13.90 -26.14 -3.71
CA PRO A 146 15.33 -26.31 -3.61
C PRO A 146 15.68 -27.56 -4.44
N ASN A 147 16.32 -27.33 -5.58
CA ASN A 147 16.97 -28.37 -6.37
C ASN A 147 18.14 -28.89 -5.53
N VAL A 148 17.88 -29.87 -4.67
CA VAL A 148 18.92 -30.69 -4.07
C VAL A 148 19.47 -31.56 -5.20
N GLN A 149 20.45 -31.04 -5.92
CA GLN A 149 21.35 -31.88 -6.68
C GLN A 149 22.23 -32.60 -5.65
N GLU A 150 21.81 -33.80 -5.27
CA GLU A 150 22.76 -34.83 -4.82
C GLU A 150 23.76 -35.05 -5.95
N GLY A 151 25.04 -34.87 -5.65
CA GLY A 151 26.13 -35.00 -6.61
C GLY A 151 27.45 -35.33 -5.93
N CYS A 152 27.64 -36.65 -5.74
CA CYS A 152 28.88 -37.43 -5.55
C CYS A 152 29.87 -37.06 -4.44
#